data_AF-A0A936LP40-F1
#
_entry.id   AF-A0A936LP40-F1
#
_cell.length_a   1.000
_cell.length_b   1.000
_cell.length_c   1.000
_cell.angle_alpha   90.00
_cell.angle_beta   90.00
_cell.angle_gamma   90.00
#
_symmetry.space_group_name_H-M   'P 1'
#
loop_
_entity.id
_entity.type
_entity.pdbx_description
1 polymer ?
#
loop_
_entity_poly.entity_id
_entity_poly.type
_entity_poly.pdbx_seq_one_letter_code
_entity_poly.pdbx_strand_id
1 'polypeptide(L)'
;MKHKTYSIYLSCVFLFAACSRDPKSILKMAFIKCQSVKCGNYEMSLIKGIDGTEHLFKCKFLKAKNDSVFSSHFYYKEYQDGKLNREVIYTGHEIVTIEPTDSTATVMSKTNWDSYFKAYSGMYSLYSPLTNNSSSPLLSEADLSEAKHMFYFKGSEYINNINCYHFHVIEIPEIDSSTPIQTLSLEYDFWISKSDSIPIQLSFTVVGIHNMDTIRQYNRYLLKSYDVNTNIDSSAFTLEAIPFGYKIVDFSLVKEFKPLPKGTAAPNWNLISLSNKKICLYDFRNKVVLLHFFYKGCYPCLLSLPSLKELHDKFYSKGLRIIGINPIDESKSELSEFIKKHDINYFILMDSANVARDYNVNGYPTLYIIDKQGNIVYTNLGYDKDLVNTVSKLVLEHL
;
A
#
# COMPACT_ATOMS: atom_id res chain seq x y z
N MET A 1 64.77 -38.85 43.53
CA MET A 1 64.01 -38.27 42.39
C MET A 1 62.81 -39.14 42.12
N LYS A 2 61.59 -38.69 42.47
CA LYS A 2 60.33 -39.41 42.22
C LYS A 2 59.70 -38.86 40.94
N HIS A 3 59.64 -39.66 39.89
CA HIS A 3 58.86 -39.33 38.68
C HIS A 3 57.40 -39.74 38.89
N LYS A 4 56.49 -38.76 38.85
CA LYS A 4 55.05 -38.97 38.78
C LYS A 4 54.66 -39.18 37.32
N THR A 5 54.16 -40.36 37.01
CA THR A 5 53.55 -40.71 35.73
C THR A 5 52.11 -40.18 35.73
N TYR A 6 51.78 -39.27 34.82
CA TYR A 6 50.40 -38.79 34.62
C TYR A 6 49.65 -39.79 33.74
N SER A 7 48.63 -40.43 34.31
CA SER A 7 47.68 -41.27 33.56
C SER A 7 46.62 -40.35 32.96
N ILE A 8 46.64 -40.17 31.64
CA ILE A 8 45.62 -39.42 30.90
C ILE A 8 44.40 -40.35 30.77
N TYR A 9 43.32 -40.03 31.49
CA TYR A 9 42.01 -40.63 31.26
C TYR A 9 41.45 -40.11 29.93
N LEU A 10 41.38 -40.98 28.93
CA LEU A 10 40.69 -40.73 27.68
C LEU A 10 39.17 -40.81 27.96
N SER A 11 38.56 -39.68 28.33
CA SER A 11 37.11 -39.59 28.38
C SER A 11 36.56 -39.58 26.95
N CYS A 12 36.07 -40.73 26.48
CA CYS A 12 35.21 -40.83 25.31
C CYS A 12 33.95 -39.99 25.53
N VAL A 13 33.99 -38.74 25.09
CA VAL A 13 32.77 -37.94 24.90
C VAL A 13 32.07 -38.54 23.68
N PHE A 14 31.04 -39.35 23.94
CA PHE A 14 30.03 -39.61 22.93
C PHE A 14 29.35 -38.28 22.59
N LEU A 15 29.83 -37.64 21.53
CA LEU A 15 29.05 -36.62 20.81
C LEU A 15 27.80 -37.33 20.30
N PHE A 16 26.68 -37.13 21.00
CA PHE A 16 25.38 -37.27 20.37
C PHE A 16 25.33 -36.24 19.23
N ALA A 17 25.61 -36.71 18.02
CA ALA A 17 25.20 -36.01 16.82
C ALA A 17 23.67 -35.99 16.81
N ALA A 18 23.08 -34.98 17.45
CA ALA A 18 21.72 -34.59 17.09
C ALA A 18 21.76 -34.33 15.59
N CYS A 19 21.04 -35.15 14.82
CA CYS A 19 20.98 -35.08 13.36
C CYS A 19 20.55 -33.67 12.96
N SER A 20 21.50 -32.75 12.78
CA SER A 20 21.24 -31.39 12.35
C SER A 20 20.80 -31.52 10.90
N ARG A 21 19.48 -31.48 10.67
CA ARG A 21 18.93 -31.47 9.31
C ARG A 21 19.60 -30.33 8.56
N ASP A 22 20.06 -30.62 7.35
CA ASP A 22 20.64 -29.64 6.46
C ASP A 22 19.71 -28.41 6.32
N PRO A 23 20.17 -27.17 6.56
CA PRO A 23 19.36 -25.96 6.46
C PRO A 23 18.54 -25.84 5.17
N LYS A 24 19.11 -26.22 4.01
CA LYS A 24 18.37 -26.19 2.73
C LYS A 24 17.25 -27.22 2.69
N SER A 25 17.45 -28.39 3.28
CA SER A 25 16.40 -29.41 3.42
C SER A 25 15.18 -28.90 4.20
N ILE A 26 15.37 -28.02 5.20
CA ILE A 26 14.27 -27.44 5.99
C ILE A 26 13.46 -26.44 5.14
N LEU A 27 14.13 -25.55 4.42
CA LEU A 27 13.48 -24.62 3.48
C LEU A 27 12.70 -25.38 2.38
N LYS A 28 13.31 -26.44 1.84
CA LYS A 28 12.65 -27.34 0.86
C LYS A 28 11.40 -28.00 1.44
N MET A 29 11.45 -28.50 2.68
CA MET A 29 10.27 -29.08 3.34
C MET A 29 9.17 -28.05 3.53
N ALA A 30 9.50 -26.81 3.92
CA ALA A 30 8.52 -25.74 4.05
C ALA A 30 7.87 -25.41 2.71
N PHE A 31 8.66 -25.29 1.64
CA PHE A 31 8.14 -25.10 0.29
C PHE A 31 7.18 -26.22 -0.12
N ILE A 32 7.59 -27.50 0.02
CA ILE A 32 6.76 -28.67 -0.32
C ILE A 32 5.47 -28.69 0.51
N LYS A 33 5.57 -28.36 1.81
CA LYS A 33 4.42 -28.28 2.70
C LYS A 33 3.43 -27.23 2.20
N CYS A 34 3.89 -26.01 1.96
CA CYS A 34 3.08 -24.91 1.46
C CYS A 34 2.45 -25.22 0.08
N GLN A 35 3.19 -25.89 -0.81
CA GLN A 35 2.67 -26.39 -2.08
C GLN A 35 1.54 -27.42 -1.91
N SER A 36 1.63 -28.29 -0.90
CA SER A 36 0.61 -29.30 -0.60
C SER A 36 -0.71 -28.73 -0.06
N VAL A 37 -0.71 -27.47 0.39
CA VAL A 37 -1.92 -26.80 0.90
C VAL A 37 -2.84 -26.46 -0.28
N LYS A 38 -4.09 -26.91 -0.21
CA LYS A 38 -5.14 -26.68 -1.22
C LYS A 38 -6.15 -25.65 -0.76
N CYS A 39 -6.44 -25.60 0.54
CA CYS A 39 -7.41 -24.69 1.13
C CYS A 39 -7.06 -24.45 2.59
N GLY A 40 -7.66 -23.44 3.19
CA GLY A 40 -7.46 -23.18 4.61
C GLY A 40 -8.10 -21.88 5.07
N ASN A 41 -7.98 -21.63 6.36
CA ASN A 41 -8.24 -20.32 6.93
C ASN A 41 -7.05 -19.90 7.79
N TYR A 42 -6.85 -18.60 7.92
CA TYR A 42 -5.82 -18.04 8.78
C TYR A 42 -6.22 -16.68 9.33
N GLU A 43 -5.62 -16.35 10.47
CA GLU A 43 -5.52 -15.00 11.02
C GLU A 43 -4.06 -14.58 10.99
N MET A 44 -3.79 -13.39 10.48
CA MET A 44 -2.45 -12.86 10.28
C MET A 44 -2.39 -11.40 10.68
N SER A 45 -1.29 -10.97 11.29
CA SER A 45 -0.94 -9.56 11.31
C SER A 45 0.15 -9.20 10.30
N LEU A 46 0.05 -7.99 9.77
CA LEU A 46 0.98 -7.42 8.83
C LEU A 46 1.40 -6.03 9.28
N ILE A 47 2.70 -5.81 9.36
CA ILE A 47 3.29 -4.48 9.52
C ILE A 47 3.92 -4.09 8.19
N LYS A 48 3.57 -2.91 7.67
CA LYS A 48 4.16 -2.35 6.45
C LYS A 48 4.96 -1.10 6.78
N GLY A 49 6.15 -0.96 6.22
CA GLY A 49 6.93 0.27 6.31
C GLY A 49 7.48 0.56 7.70
N ILE A 50 7.67 1.85 7.99
CA ILE A 50 8.46 2.37 9.12
C ILE A 50 7.57 2.81 10.30
N ASP A 51 6.29 3.13 10.05
CA ASP A 51 5.38 3.61 11.09
C ASP A 51 5.02 2.52 12.12
N GLY A 52 5.23 1.24 11.75
CA GLY A 52 5.00 0.10 12.62
C GLY A 52 3.54 -0.28 12.77
N THR A 53 2.63 0.31 11.97
CA THR A 53 1.20 0.06 12.09
C THR A 53 0.89 -1.40 11.80
N GLU A 54 0.23 -2.07 12.75
CA GLU A 54 -0.16 -3.48 12.62
C GLU A 54 -1.58 -3.57 12.06
N HIS A 55 -1.70 -4.16 10.88
CA HIS A 55 -2.98 -4.50 10.25
C HIS A 55 -3.32 -5.95 10.53
N LEU A 56 -4.56 -6.24 10.90
CA LEU A 56 -5.01 -7.61 11.14
C LEU A 56 -5.89 -8.10 9.99
N PHE A 57 -5.60 -9.31 9.52
CA PHE A 57 -6.31 -9.95 8.43
C PHE A 57 -6.84 -11.31 8.87
N LYS A 58 -8.08 -11.63 8.49
CA LYS A 58 -8.63 -12.99 8.57
C LYS A 58 -8.99 -13.43 7.16
N CYS A 59 -8.58 -14.62 6.74
CA CYS A 59 -8.77 -15.07 5.37
C CYS A 59 -9.20 -16.53 5.33
N LYS A 60 -10.19 -16.83 4.49
CA LYS A 60 -10.48 -18.17 3.98
C LYS A 60 -9.99 -18.23 2.54
N PHE A 61 -9.41 -19.34 2.12
CA PHE A 61 -8.91 -19.48 0.77
C PHE A 61 -9.04 -20.90 0.22
N LEU A 62 -9.10 -20.99 -1.11
CA LEU A 62 -9.08 -22.21 -1.90
C LEU A 62 -8.15 -21.98 -3.10
N LYS A 63 -7.00 -22.68 -3.15
CA LYS A 63 -6.04 -22.56 -4.26
C LYS A 63 -6.69 -22.97 -5.58
N ALA A 64 -6.46 -22.15 -6.60
CA ALA A 64 -6.96 -22.32 -7.96
C ALA A 64 -5.76 -22.47 -8.90
N LYS A 65 -5.50 -23.70 -9.37
CA LYS A 65 -4.33 -24.01 -10.20
C LYS A 65 -4.27 -23.25 -11.53
N ASN A 66 -5.43 -22.92 -12.09
CA ASN A 66 -5.55 -22.31 -13.42
C ASN A 66 -5.84 -20.79 -13.35
N ASP A 67 -5.85 -20.21 -12.15
CA ASP A 67 -6.11 -18.78 -11.97
C ASP A 67 -4.79 -18.00 -11.99
N SER A 68 -4.59 -17.24 -13.07
CA SER A 68 -3.40 -16.43 -13.28
C SER A 68 -3.39 -15.11 -12.51
N VAL A 69 -4.47 -14.73 -11.84
CA VAL A 69 -4.59 -13.44 -11.15
C VAL A 69 -4.18 -13.58 -9.68
N PHE A 70 -4.86 -14.44 -8.93
CA PHE A 70 -4.64 -14.57 -7.48
C PHE A 70 -4.15 -15.95 -7.03
N SER A 71 -4.11 -16.94 -7.92
CA SER A 71 -3.79 -18.35 -7.58
C SER A 71 -4.71 -19.00 -6.53
N SER A 72 -5.72 -18.30 -6.03
CA SER A 72 -6.68 -18.78 -5.05
C SER A 72 -7.97 -17.97 -5.13
N HIS A 73 -9.11 -18.62 -4.90
CA HIS A 73 -10.32 -17.94 -4.47
C HIS A 73 -10.19 -17.64 -2.98
N PHE A 74 -10.67 -16.48 -2.54
CA PHE A 74 -10.52 -16.10 -1.14
C PHE A 74 -11.68 -15.25 -0.66
N TYR A 75 -11.86 -15.25 0.66
CA TYR A 75 -12.67 -14.28 1.36
C TYR A 75 -11.82 -13.78 2.53
N TYR A 76 -11.35 -12.55 2.43
CA TYR A 76 -10.53 -11.94 3.46
C TYR A 76 -11.20 -10.70 4.06
N LYS A 77 -10.94 -10.49 5.36
CA LYS A 77 -11.42 -9.38 6.17
C LYS A 77 -10.22 -8.65 6.74
N GLU A 78 -10.22 -7.34 6.63
CA GLU A 78 -9.20 -6.45 7.17
C GLU A 78 -9.74 -5.69 8.37
N TYR A 79 -8.94 -5.65 9.44
CA TYR A 79 -9.25 -4.93 10.65
C TYR A 79 -8.17 -3.89 10.94
N GLN A 80 -8.61 -2.71 11.36
CA GLN A 80 -7.76 -1.61 11.82
C GLN A 80 -8.29 -1.16 13.18
N ASP A 81 -7.42 -1.07 14.18
CA ASP A 81 -7.77 -0.72 15.57
C ASP A 81 -8.94 -1.56 16.15
N GLY A 82 -8.95 -2.85 15.81
CA GLY A 82 -9.99 -3.79 16.24
C GLY A 82 -11.35 -3.66 15.53
N LYS A 83 -11.50 -2.68 14.63
CA LYS A 83 -12.72 -2.49 13.83
C LYS A 83 -12.57 -3.12 12.47
N LEU A 84 -13.64 -3.73 11.96
CA LEU A 84 -13.69 -4.24 10.60
C LEU A 84 -13.63 -3.05 9.63
N ASN A 85 -12.55 -2.97 8.86
CA ASN A 85 -12.27 -1.89 7.92
C ASN A 85 -12.82 -2.22 6.53
N ARG A 86 -12.59 -3.45 6.05
CA ARG A 86 -12.99 -3.87 4.70
C ARG A 86 -13.13 -5.38 4.61
N GLU A 87 -13.99 -5.85 3.73
CA GLU A 87 -13.98 -7.25 3.31
C GLU A 87 -13.86 -7.39 1.79
N VAL A 88 -13.25 -8.48 1.34
CA VAL A 88 -13.10 -8.78 -0.08
C VAL A 88 -13.36 -10.26 -0.33
N ILE A 89 -14.24 -10.54 -1.29
CA ILE A 89 -14.48 -11.88 -1.81
C ILE A 89 -13.94 -11.94 -3.23
N TYR A 90 -13.16 -12.95 -3.53
CA TYR A 90 -12.73 -13.27 -4.88
C TYR A 90 -13.21 -14.67 -5.25
N THR A 91 -14.05 -14.74 -6.28
CA THR A 91 -14.76 -15.95 -6.72
C THR A 91 -14.03 -16.73 -7.82
N GLY A 92 -12.96 -16.15 -8.37
CA GLY A 92 -12.33 -16.57 -9.63
C GLY A 92 -12.80 -15.78 -10.86
N HIS A 93 -13.98 -15.14 -10.78
CA HIS A 93 -14.58 -14.35 -11.85
C HIS A 93 -14.95 -12.93 -11.42
N GLU A 94 -15.30 -12.76 -10.15
CA GLU A 94 -15.65 -11.48 -9.54
C GLU A 94 -14.72 -11.16 -8.37
N ILE A 95 -14.39 -9.87 -8.23
CA ILE A 95 -13.89 -9.29 -6.99
C ILE A 95 -15.05 -8.49 -6.39
N VAL A 96 -15.48 -8.86 -5.19
CA VAL A 96 -16.48 -8.13 -4.42
C VAL A 96 -15.77 -7.38 -3.31
N THR A 97 -15.84 -6.05 -3.33
CA THR A 97 -15.34 -5.21 -2.23
C THR A 97 -16.52 -4.79 -1.37
N ILE A 98 -16.49 -5.17 -0.10
CA ILE A 98 -17.55 -4.93 0.88
C ILE A 98 -17.06 -3.86 1.84
N GLU A 99 -17.78 -2.74 1.89
CA GLU A 99 -17.43 -1.56 2.65
C GLU A 99 -18.38 -1.42 3.86
N PRO A 100 -17.92 -1.76 5.08
CA PRO A 100 -18.75 -1.70 6.27
C PRO A 100 -19.27 -0.30 6.59
N THR A 101 -18.54 0.74 6.18
CA THR A 101 -18.87 2.13 6.53
C THR A 101 -20.15 2.63 5.84
N ASP A 102 -20.45 2.15 4.62
CA ASP A 102 -21.64 2.56 3.85
C ASP A 102 -22.57 1.40 3.48
N SER A 103 -22.25 0.18 3.95
CA SER A 103 -23.03 -1.05 3.70
C SER A 103 -23.18 -1.36 2.20
N THR A 104 -22.15 -1.09 1.40
CA THR A 104 -22.14 -1.43 -0.04
C THR A 104 -21.24 -2.63 -0.33
N ALA A 105 -21.68 -3.45 -1.29
CA ALA A 105 -20.90 -4.54 -1.86
C ALA A 105 -20.71 -4.27 -3.36
N THR A 106 -19.52 -3.80 -3.73
CA THR A 106 -19.18 -3.45 -5.11
C THR A 106 -18.63 -4.66 -5.84
N VAL A 107 -19.27 -5.08 -6.92
CA VAL A 107 -18.92 -6.28 -7.70
C VAL A 107 -18.19 -5.89 -8.98
N MET A 108 -16.90 -6.20 -9.07
CA MET A 108 -16.11 -6.07 -10.30
C MET A 108 -16.01 -7.42 -10.99
N SER A 109 -16.61 -7.56 -12.17
CA SER A 109 -16.49 -8.77 -13.00
C SER A 109 -15.26 -8.71 -13.91
N LYS A 110 -14.49 -9.80 -13.96
CA LYS A 110 -13.37 -10.01 -14.87
C LYS A 110 -13.77 -9.87 -16.34
N THR A 111 -14.96 -10.32 -16.71
CA THR A 111 -15.49 -10.24 -18.08
C THR A 111 -15.58 -8.79 -18.58
N ASN A 112 -15.96 -7.87 -17.69
CA ASN A 112 -16.18 -6.47 -18.03
C ASN A 112 -14.94 -5.60 -17.78
N TRP A 113 -14.02 -6.04 -16.91
CA TRP A 113 -12.96 -5.20 -16.35
C TRP A 113 -11.57 -5.86 -16.34
N ASP A 114 -11.26 -6.83 -17.21
CA ASP A 114 -10.03 -7.65 -17.17
C ASP A 114 -8.72 -6.88 -16.94
N SER A 115 -8.54 -5.71 -17.57
CA SER A 115 -7.34 -4.88 -17.37
C SER A 115 -7.24 -4.31 -15.94
N TYR A 116 -8.33 -3.78 -15.40
CA TYR A 116 -8.40 -3.29 -14.02
C TYR A 116 -8.30 -4.44 -13.04
N PHE A 117 -8.94 -5.57 -13.35
CA PHE A 117 -8.90 -6.78 -12.55
C PHE A 117 -7.46 -7.25 -12.28
N LYS A 118 -6.61 -7.25 -13.30
CA LYS A 118 -5.18 -7.58 -13.18
C LYS A 118 -4.42 -6.56 -12.36
N ALA A 119 -4.72 -5.26 -12.51
CA ALA A 119 -4.09 -4.21 -11.71
C ALA A 119 -4.43 -4.33 -10.21
N TYR A 120 -5.64 -4.81 -9.87
CA TYR A 120 -6.07 -5.02 -8.49
C TYR A 120 -5.41 -6.23 -7.81
N SER A 121 -4.74 -7.10 -8.57
CA SER A 121 -4.11 -8.31 -8.02
C SER A 121 -3.06 -8.04 -6.94
N GLY A 122 -2.34 -6.92 -7.04
CA GLY A 122 -1.34 -6.50 -6.05
C GLY A 122 -1.89 -5.74 -4.83
N MET A 123 -3.19 -5.43 -4.78
CA MET A 123 -3.75 -4.57 -3.73
C MET A 123 -4.07 -5.31 -2.43
N TYR A 124 -4.21 -6.65 -2.48
CA TYR A 124 -4.62 -7.46 -1.35
C TYR A 124 -3.44 -8.13 -0.66
N SER A 125 -3.43 -8.05 0.67
CA SER A 125 -2.33 -8.57 1.49
C SER A 125 -2.64 -10.00 1.95
N LEU A 126 -2.50 -10.95 1.03
CA LEU A 126 -2.65 -12.37 1.33
C LEU A 126 -1.35 -12.97 1.87
N TYR A 127 -1.46 -14.00 2.71
CA TYR A 127 -0.31 -14.80 3.13
C TYR A 127 0.12 -15.76 2.02
N SER A 128 0.95 -15.25 1.12
CA SER A 128 1.34 -15.91 -0.13
C SER A 128 1.95 -17.31 -0.01
N PRO A 129 2.68 -17.69 1.07
CA PRO A 129 3.12 -19.08 1.23
C PRO A 129 1.96 -20.09 1.22
N LEU A 130 0.79 -19.71 1.75
CA LEU A 130 -0.38 -20.59 1.79
C LEU A 130 -1.34 -20.38 0.63
N THR A 131 -1.42 -19.18 0.06
CA THR A 131 -2.45 -18.83 -0.94
C THR A 131 -1.94 -18.86 -2.38
N ASN A 132 -0.64 -18.68 -2.61
CA ASN A 132 -0.07 -18.63 -3.96
C ASN A 132 0.31 -20.04 -4.48
N ASN A 133 0.22 -20.25 -5.79
CA ASN A 133 0.61 -21.50 -6.45
C ASN A 133 2.13 -21.71 -6.50
N SER A 134 2.94 -20.66 -6.45
CA SER A 134 4.40 -20.75 -6.31
C SER A 134 4.85 -20.83 -4.85
N SER A 135 3.96 -20.58 -3.87
CA SER A 135 4.30 -20.47 -2.45
C SER A 135 5.39 -19.42 -2.16
N SER A 136 5.56 -18.44 -3.04
CA SER A 136 6.48 -17.31 -2.85
C SER A 136 6.24 -16.59 -1.51
N PRO A 137 7.29 -16.08 -0.83
CA PRO A 137 8.68 -16.06 -1.26
C PRO A 137 9.49 -17.28 -0.79
N LEU A 138 8.84 -18.41 -0.44
CA LEU A 138 9.60 -19.63 -0.14
C LEU A 138 10.36 -20.08 -1.40
N LEU A 139 11.61 -20.47 -1.19
CA LEU A 139 12.51 -20.85 -2.26
C LEU A 139 12.27 -22.32 -2.66
N SER A 140 12.04 -22.51 -3.94
CA SER A 140 11.94 -23.83 -4.57
C SER A 140 13.30 -24.52 -4.62
N GLU A 141 13.33 -25.79 -5.00
CA GLU A 141 14.59 -26.53 -5.16
C GLU A 141 15.52 -25.90 -6.21
N ALA A 142 14.95 -25.33 -7.28
CA ALA A 142 15.73 -24.60 -8.27
C ALA A 142 16.37 -23.35 -7.64
N ASP A 143 15.59 -22.55 -6.90
CA ASP A 143 16.07 -21.32 -6.28
C ASP A 143 17.19 -21.60 -5.25
N LEU A 144 17.07 -22.69 -4.48
CA LEU A 144 18.07 -23.14 -3.49
C LEU A 144 19.41 -23.54 -4.12
N SER A 145 19.44 -23.78 -5.43
CA SER A 145 20.63 -24.12 -6.21
C SER A 145 21.27 -22.92 -6.92
N GLU A 146 20.57 -21.78 -6.98
CA GLU A 146 21.07 -20.57 -7.64
C GLU A 146 22.08 -19.82 -6.76
N ALA A 147 23.18 -19.37 -7.38
CA ALA A 147 24.25 -18.65 -6.69
C ALA A 147 23.85 -17.25 -6.18
N LYS A 148 22.72 -16.70 -6.64
CA LYS A 148 22.24 -15.35 -6.26
C LYS A 148 21.65 -15.28 -4.85
N HIS A 149 21.38 -16.42 -4.23
CA HIS A 149 20.80 -16.52 -2.89
C HIS A 149 21.86 -16.88 -1.85
N MET A 150 22.02 -16.03 -0.83
CA MET A 150 22.87 -16.29 0.34
C MET A 150 22.00 -16.72 1.52
N PHE A 151 22.33 -17.87 2.13
CA PHE A 151 21.50 -18.53 3.13
C PHE A 151 22.20 -18.58 4.49
N TYR A 152 21.48 -18.18 5.53
CA TYR A 152 22.00 -18.18 6.90
C TYR A 152 20.98 -18.82 7.84
N PHE A 153 21.34 -19.97 8.42
CA PHE A 153 20.57 -20.55 9.51
C PHE A 153 20.91 -19.84 10.82
N LYS A 154 19.93 -19.18 11.43
CA LYS A 154 20.10 -18.38 12.65
C LYS A 154 19.88 -19.18 13.93
N GLY A 155 19.24 -20.35 13.83
CA GLY A 155 19.02 -21.25 14.96
C GLY A 155 17.54 -21.54 15.18
N SER A 156 17.14 -21.61 16.45
CA SER A 156 15.76 -21.91 16.86
C SER A 156 15.22 -20.84 17.77
N GLU A 157 13.98 -20.41 17.51
CA GLU A 157 13.31 -19.33 18.22
C GLU A 157 11.84 -19.68 18.42
N TYR A 158 11.23 -19.12 19.47
CA TYR A 158 9.79 -19.27 19.70
C TYR A 158 9.06 -18.04 19.17
N ILE A 159 8.08 -18.27 18.28
CA ILE A 159 7.17 -17.25 17.77
C ILE A 159 5.75 -17.68 18.13
N ASN A 160 4.99 -16.86 18.85
CA ASN A 160 3.66 -17.20 19.34
C ASN A 160 3.58 -18.59 20.02
N ASN A 161 4.55 -18.90 20.89
CA ASN A 161 4.71 -20.20 21.56
C ASN A 161 4.97 -21.41 20.63
N ILE A 162 5.21 -21.18 19.34
CA ILE A 162 5.59 -22.21 18.36
C ILE A 162 7.11 -22.22 18.24
N ASN A 163 7.73 -23.39 18.41
CA ASN A 163 9.17 -23.56 18.21
C ASN A 163 9.47 -23.60 16.71
N CYS A 164 10.25 -22.63 16.24
CA CYS A 164 10.57 -22.43 14.83
C CYS A 164 12.07 -22.55 14.57
N TYR A 165 12.42 -22.97 13.36
CA TYR A 165 13.73 -22.71 12.77
C TYR A 165 13.75 -21.31 12.18
N HIS A 166 14.80 -20.53 12.45
CA HIS A 166 14.97 -19.18 11.91
C HIS A 166 16.03 -19.17 10.80
N PHE A 167 15.64 -18.67 9.63
CA PHE A 167 16.50 -18.49 8.47
C PHE A 167 16.51 -17.03 8.03
N HIS A 168 17.67 -16.56 7.60
CA HIS A 168 17.84 -15.30 6.89
C HIS A 168 18.36 -15.61 5.49
N VAL A 169 17.75 -15.01 4.48
CA VAL A 169 18.08 -15.19 3.07
C VAL A 169 18.28 -13.83 2.43
N ILE A 170 19.37 -13.66 1.71
CA ILE A 170 19.64 -12.45 0.94
C ILE A 170 19.68 -12.84 -0.54
N GLU A 171 18.88 -12.17 -1.34
CA GLU A 171 18.92 -12.24 -2.80
C GLU A 171 19.49 -10.92 -3.34
N ILE A 172 20.47 -11.03 -4.24
CA ILE A 172 20.99 -9.88 -4.97
C ILE A 172 20.35 -9.92 -6.37
N PRO A 173 19.37 -9.05 -6.65
CA PRO A 173 18.75 -9.03 -7.96
C PRO A 173 19.70 -8.51 -9.03
N GLU A 174 19.47 -8.89 -10.27
CA GLU A 174 20.16 -8.26 -11.40
C GLU A 174 19.80 -6.78 -11.48
N ILE A 175 20.78 -5.95 -11.83
CA ILE A 175 20.56 -4.50 -11.92
C ILE A 175 19.67 -4.22 -13.14
N ASP A 176 18.44 -3.79 -12.88
CA ASP A 176 17.52 -3.29 -13.90
C ASP A 176 17.61 -1.76 -14.01
N SER A 177 18.37 -1.30 -15.01
CA SER A 177 18.56 0.13 -15.31
C SER A 177 17.30 0.81 -15.90
N SER A 178 16.24 0.06 -16.20
CA SER A 178 14.97 0.61 -16.70
C SER A 178 14.03 1.08 -15.57
N THR A 179 14.33 0.72 -14.32
CA THR A 179 13.53 1.10 -13.16
C THR A 179 14.12 2.32 -12.45
N PRO A 180 13.29 3.26 -11.97
CA PRO A 180 13.79 4.44 -11.25
C PRO A 180 14.39 4.10 -9.88
N ILE A 181 14.15 2.90 -9.34
CA ILE A 181 14.68 2.42 -8.07
C ILE A 181 15.62 1.25 -8.36
N GLN A 182 16.92 1.43 -8.10
CA GLN A 182 17.88 0.35 -8.20
C GLN A 182 17.78 -0.52 -6.94
N THR A 183 17.26 -1.74 -7.06
CA THR A 183 17.23 -2.68 -5.93
C THR A 183 18.64 -3.26 -5.69
N LEU A 184 19.17 -3.11 -4.48
CA LEU A 184 20.47 -3.62 -4.08
C LEU A 184 20.39 -5.02 -3.48
N SER A 185 19.41 -5.24 -2.60
CA SER A 185 19.17 -6.54 -1.98
C SER A 185 17.70 -6.72 -1.62
N LEU A 186 17.29 -7.97 -1.66
CA LEU A 186 16.04 -8.47 -1.11
C LEU A 186 16.39 -9.40 0.05
N GLU A 187 15.98 -9.04 1.26
CA GLU A 187 16.28 -9.81 2.45
C GLU A 187 15.00 -10.43 3.01
N TYR A 188 15.02 -11.73 3.26
CA TYR A 188 13.90 -12.47 3.81
C TYR A 188 14.31 -13.13 5.13
N ASP A 189 13.46 -13.05 6.13
CA ASP A 189 13.57 -13.91 7.31
C ASP A 189 12.36 -14.84 7.39
N PHE A 190 12.63 -16.12 7.63
CA PHE A 190 11.62 -17.18 7.74
C PHE A 190 11.72 -17.83 9.12
N TRP A 191 10.59 -17.85 9.85
CA TRP A 191 10.44 -18.65 11.06
C TRP A 191 9.55 -19.86 10.76
N ILE A 192 10.18 -20.99 10.45
CA ILE A 192 9.50 -22.22 10.00
C ILE A 192 9.18 -23.08 11.22
N SER A 193 7.90 -23.34 11.46
CA SER A 193 7.43 -24.24 12.52
C SER A 193 8.08 -25.61 12.40
N LYS A 194 8.66 -26.08 13.51
CA LYS A 194 9.26 -27.42 13.57
C LYS A 194 8.22 -28.55 13.53
N SER A 195 6.97 -28.25 13.86
CA SER A 195 5.92 -29.25 14.00
C SER A 195 5.32 -29.65 12.65
N ASP A 196 5.12 -28.68 11.76
CA ASP A 196 4.38 -28.87 10.52
C ASP A 196 5.02 -28.22 9.30
N SER A 197 6.18 -27.56 9.45
CA SER A 197 6.93 -26.88 8.39
C SER A 197 6.24 -25.66 7.77
N ILE A 198 5.20 -25.11 8.42
CA ILE A 198 4.57 -23.85 7.97
C ILE A 198 5.40 -22.66 8.48
N PRO A 199 5.72 -21.66 7.64
CA PRO A 199 6.32 -20.43 8.14
C PRO A 199 5.29 -19.68 9.01
N ILE A 200 5.63 -19.45 10.27
CA ILE A 200 4.76 -18.75 11.24
C ILE A 200 4.97 -17.24 11.12
N GLN A 201 6.21 -16.83 10.88
CA GLN A 201 6.56 -15.44 10.61
C GLN A 201 7.41 -15.38 9.34
N LEU A 202 7.17 -14.34 8.56
CA LEU A 202 7.94 -13.95 7.39
C LEU A 202 8.23 -12.46 7.51
N SER A 203 9.47 -12.05 7.34
CA SER A 203 9.77 -10.66 7.00
C SER A 203 10.45 -10.53 5.67
N PHE A 204 10.22 -9.38 5.04
CA PHE A 204 10.77 -9.03 3.74
C PHE A 204 11.28 -7.59 3.81
N THR A 205 12.54 -7.40 3.45
CA THR A 205 13.17 -6.09 3.34
C THR A 205 13.65 -5.87 1.91
N VAL A 206 13.23 -4.78 1.30
CA VAL A 206 13.82 -4.26 0.06
C VAL A 206 14.80 -3.17 0.45
N VAL A 207 16.05 -3.31 0.01
CA VAL A 207 17.06 -2.24 0.08
C VAL A 207 17.35 -1.79 -1.34
N GLY A 208 17.20 -0.50 -1.61
CA GLY A 208 17.45 0.07 -2.93
C GLY A 208 18.01 1.49 -2.88
N ILE A 209 18.35 2.02 -4.04
CA ILE A 209 18.78 3.40 -4.24
C ILE A 209 17.81 4.10 -5.18
N HIS A 210 17.39 5.30 -4.80
CA HIS A 210 16.66 6.22 -5.65
C HIS A 210 17.25 7.62 -5.50
N ASN A 211 17.67 8.25 -6.59
CA ASN A 211 18.27 9.60 -6.59
C ASN A 211 19.41 9.79 -5.56
N MET A 212 20.29 8.79 -5.42
CA MET A 212 21.40 8.74 -4.45
C MET A 212 21.00 8.55 -2.98
N ASP A 213 19.71 8.45 -2.66
CA ASP A 213 19.23 8.09 -1.32
C ASP A 213 18.98 6.59 -1.20
N THR A 214 19.31 6.01 -0.05
CA THR A 214 18.99 4.61 0.26
C THR A 214 17.54 4.50 0.72
N ILE A 215 16.75 3.69 0.03
CA ILE A 215 15.39 3.32 0.41
C ILE A 215 15.45 1.95 1.09
N ARG A 216 14.81 1.84 2.25
CA ARG A 216 14.57 0.57 2.94
C ARG A 216 13.08 0.41 3.19
N GLN A 217 12.48 -0.62 2.61
CA GLN A 217 11.09 -0.98 2.87
C GLN A 217 11.03 -2.31 3.59
N TYR A 218 10.33 -2.36 4.72
CA TYR A 218 10.20 -3.55 5.55
C TYR A 218 8.74 -3.96 5.64
N ASN A 219 8.47 -5.26 5.48
CA ASN A 219 7.18 -5.85 5.74
C ASN A 219 7.36 -7.06 6.66
N ARG A 220 6.47 -7.24 7.64
CA ARG A 220 6.42 -8.43 8.50
C ARG A 220 5.04 -9.03 8.52
N TYR A 221 4.95 -10.31 8.21
CA TYR A 221 3.75 -11.13 8.24
C TYR A 221 3.86 -12.12 9.40
N LEU A 222 2.88 -12.16 10.28
CA LEU A 222 2.82 -13.07 11.42
C LEU A 222 1.50 -13.82 11.42
N LEU A 223 1.53 -15.13 11.21
CA LEU A 223 0.38 -15.99 11.42
C LEU A 223 0.07 -16.09 12.92
N LYS A 224 -1.14 -15.68 13.30
CA LYS A 224 -1.68 -15.78 14.66
C LYS A 224 -2.39 -17.12 14.85
N SER A 225 -3.12 -17.57 13.83
CA SER A 225 -3.74 -18.89 13.76
C SER A 225 -3.89 -19.34 12.32
N TYR A 226 -3.93 -20.64 12.08
CA TYR A 226 -4.20 -21.20 10.75
C TYR A 226 -4.71 -22.63 10.86
N ASP A 227 -5.58 -23.00 9.92
CA ASP A 227 -6.01 -24.36 9.64
C ASP A 227 -5.88 -24.60 8.14
N VAL A 228 -5.16 -25.65 7.75
CA VAL A 228 -4.88 -25.97 6.34
C VAL A 228 -5.43 -27.32 5.97
N ASN A 229 -5.90 -27.45 4.72
CA ASN A 229 -6.53 -28.65 4.17
C ASN A 229 -7.73 -29.16 4.98
N THR A 230 -8.39 -28.26 5.73
CA THR A 230 -9.67 -28.52 6.39
C THR A 230 -10.82 -28.28 5.40
N ASN A 231 -11.98 -28.87 5.67
CA ASN A 231 -13.17 -28.65 4.85
C ASN A 231 -13.58 -27.17 4.91
N ILE A 232 -13.73 -26.54 3.75
CA ILE A 232 -14.19 -25.16 3.61
C ILE A 232 -15.42 -25.18 2.74
N ASP A 233 -16.47 -24.54 3.23
CA ASP A 233 -17.66 -24.30 2.44
C ASP A 233 -17.33 -23.39 1.25
N SER A 234 -17.48 -23.93 0.03
CA SER A 234 -17.21 -23.23 -1.21
C SER A 234 -18.14 -22.04 -1.43
N SER A 235 -19.31 -22.00 -0.76
CA SER A 235 -20.23 -20.84 -0.77
C SER A 235 -19.53 -19.56 -0.34
N ALA A 236 -18.49 -19.66 0.51
CA ALA A 236 -17.67 -18.55 0.97
C ALA A 236 -16.95 -17.79 -0.16
N PHE A 237 -16.86 -18.38 -1.35
CA PHE A 237 -16.21 -17.82 -2.53
C PHE A 237 -17.22 -17.50 -3.64
N THR A 238 -18.45 -17.17 -3.27
CA THR A 238 -19.53 -16.83 -4.20
C THR A 238 -20.16 -15.49 -3.81
N LEU A 239 -21.01 -14.92 -4.66
CA LEU A 239 -21.78 -13.74 -4.33
C LEU A 239 -22.78 -13.97 -3.17
N GLU A 240 -23.13 -15.22 -2.87
CA GLU A 240 -23.99 -15.57 -1.72
C GLU A 240 -23.30 -15.35 -0.38
N ALA A 241 -21.96 -15.24 -0.36
CA ALA A 241 -21.20 -14.90 0.85
C ALA A 241 -21.27 -13.41 1.23
N ILE A 242 -21.88 -12.55 0.41
CA ILE A 242 -22.12 -11.16 0.75
C ILE A 242 -23.05 -11.10 1.98
N PRO A 243 -22.68 -10.40 3.07
CA PRO A 243 -23.51 -10.32 4.26
C PRO A 243 -24.88 -9.71 3.96
N PHE A 244 -25.90 -10.22 4.64
CA PHE A 244 -27.25 -9.68 4.55
C PHE A 244 -27.29 -8.18 4.87
N GLY A 245 -28.09 -7.42 4.11
CA GLY A 245 -28.29 -5.98 4.31
C GLY A 245 -27.35 -5.09 3.50
N TYR A 246 -26.32 -5.64 2.83
CA TYR A 246 -25.47 -4.87 1.95
C TYR A 246 -26.14 -4.59 0.61
N LYS A 247 -26.02 -3.34 0.14
CA LYS A 247 -26.45 -2.94 -1.20
C LYS A 247 -25.43 -3.40 -2.22
N ILE A 248 -25.81 -4.37 -3.05
CA ILE A 248 -24.98 -4.85 -4.16
C ILE A 248 -25.02 -3.82 -5.29
N VAL A 249 -23.84 -3.40 -5.75
CA VAL A 249 -23.66 -2.48 -6.87
C VAL A 249 -22.60 -3.01 -7.82
N ASP A 250 -22.77 -2.83 -9.12
CA ASP A 250 -21.73 -3.16 -10.09
C ASP A 250 -20.60 -2.13 -10.02
N PHE A 251 -19.36 -2.62 -10.12
CA PHE A 251 -18.21 -1.75 -10.30
C PHE A 251 -18.37 -0.98 -11.60
N SER A 252 -18.30 0.34 -11.48
CA SER A 252 -18.11 1.25 -12.60
C SER A 252 -16.84 2.05 -12.34
N LEU A 253 -16.11 2.42 -13.39
CA LEU A 253 -15.00 3.38 -13.29
C LEU A 253 -15.42 4.77 -12.82
N VAL A 254 -16.72 4.95 -12.58
CA VAL A 254 -17.39 6.23 -12.64
C VAL A 254 -18.55 6.21 -11.63
N LYS A 255 -18.25 6.58 -10.38
CA LYS A 255 -18.97 7.75 -9.88
C LYS A 255 -18.36 8.90 -10.67
N GLU A 256 -19.06 9.40 -11.68
CA GLU A 256 -18.59 10.54 -12.46
C GLU A 256 -18.57 11.69 -11.47
N PHE A 257 -17.41 11.94 -10.88
CA PHE A 257 -17.22 13.12 -10.07
C PHE A 257 -17.20 14.28 -11.04
N LYS A 258 -18.40 14.77 -11.35
CA LYS A 258 -18.58 15.96 -12.13
C LYS A 258 -18.08 17.11 -11.26
N PRO A 259 -17.00 17.80 -11.67
CA PRO A 259 -16.64 19.03 -11.00
C PRO A 259 -17.83 19.99 -11.02
N LEU A 260 -17.84 20.95 -10.09
CA LEU A 260 -18.93 21.92 -10.05
C LEU A 260 -19.09 22.60 -11.42
N PRO A 261 -20.32 22.76 -11.94
CA PRO A 261 -20.52 23.22 -13.30
C PRO A 261 -19.94 24.62 -13.54
N LYS A 262 -19.35 24.83 -14.71
CA LYS A 262 -18.92 26.16 -15.17
C LYS A 262 -20.10 27.15 -15.12
N GLY A 263 -19.85 28.35 -14.63
CA GLY A 263 -20.82 29.44 -14.47
C GLY A 263 -21.57 29.42 -13.14
N THR A 264 -21.36 28.42 -12.29
CA THR A 264 -21.96 28.40 -10.94
C THR A 264 -21.13 29.22 -9.96
N ALA A 265 -21.79 29.80 -8.94
CA ALA A 265 -21.11 30.48 -7.86
C ALA A 265 -20.25 29.51 -7.07
N ALA A 266 -18.99 29.86 -6.81
CA ALA A 266 -18.08 29.04 -6.04
C ALA A 266 -18.54 28.97 -4.56
N PRO A 267 -18.62 27.77 -3.94
CA PRO A 267 -18.96 27.64 -2.53
C PRO A 267 -18.04 28.48 -1.64
N ASN A 268 -18.63 29.31 -0.77
CA ASN A 268 -17.84 30.15 0.11
C ASN A 268 -17.28 29.34 1.28
N TRP A 269 -16.13 29.77 1.80
CA TRP A 269 -15.48 29.14 2.95
C TRP A 269 -14.68 30.18 3.73
N ASN A 270 -14.37 29.83 4.98
CA ASN A 270 -13.60 30.66 5.89
C ASN A 270 -12.68 29.74 6.70
N LEU A 271 -11.37 29.84 6.46
CA LEU A 271 -10.38 28.95 7.04
C LEU A 271 -9.20 29.75 7.60
N ILE A 272 -8.37 29.09 8.40
CA ILE A 272 -7.13 29.65 8.94
C ILE A 272 -5.96 29.11 8.10
N SER A 273 -5.10 30.01 7.63
CA SER A 273 -3.90 29.64 6.90
C SER A 273 -2.82 29.06 7.81
N LEU A 274 -1.82 28.39 7.23
CA LEU A 274 -0.61 27.99 7.95
C LEU A 274 0.09 29.16 8.68
N SER A 275 -0.01 30.37 8.13
CA SER A 275 0.51 31.61 8.72
C SER A 275 -0.43 32.25 9.75
N ASN A 276 -1.43 31.52 10.26
CA ASN A 276 -2.43 31.96 11.23
C ASN A 276 -3.27 33.16 10.78
N LYS A 277 -3.42 33.35 9.46
CA LYS A 277 -4.32 34.38 8.91
C LYS A 277 -5.67 33.76 8.62
N LYS A 278 -6.74 34.43 9.05
CA LYS A 278 -8.10 34.08 8.65
C LYS A 278 -8.30 34.52 7.20
N ILE A 279 -8.75 33.59 6.35
CA ILE A 279 -8.91 33.80 4.92
C ILE A 279 -10.29 33.31 4.50
N CYS A 280 -11.04 34.18 3.83
CA CYS A 280 -12.33 33.89 3.22
C CYS A 280 -12.24 34.00 1.70
N LEU A 281 -12.96 33.16 0.96
CA LEU A 281 -13.00 33.29 -0.51
C LEU A 281 -13.50 34.68 -0.94
N TYR A 282 -14.48 35.23 -0.22
CA TYR A 282 -15.01 36.56 -0.50
C TYR A 282 -14.02 37.71 -0.29
N ASP A 283 -12.91 37.50 0.43
CA ASP A 283 -11.83 38.50 0.55
C ASP A 283 -11.12 38.72 -0.80
N PHE A 284 -11.33 37.83 -1.77
CA PHE A 284 -10.74 37.87 -3.11
C PHE A 284 -11.74 38.28 -4.19
N ARG A 285 -12.89 38.88 -3.84
CA ARG A 285 -13.77 39.51 -4.83
C ARG A 285 -12.98 40.51 -5.69
N ASN A 286 -13.35 40.61 -6.97
CA ASN A 286 -12.65 41.40 -7.99
C ASN A 286 -11.24 40.88 -8.37
N LYS A 287 -10.85 39.69 -7.90
CA LYS A 287 -9.62 38.99 -8.32
C LYS A 287 -9.99 37.66 -8.97
N VAL A 288 -9.10 37.15 -9.81
CA VAL A 288 -9.20 35.77 -10.30
C VAL A 288 -8.54 34.88 -9.25
N VAL A 289 -9.22 33.83 -8.81
CA VAL A 289 -8.72 32.90 -7.79
C VAL A 289 -8.52 31.52 -8.39
N LEU A 290 -7.34 30.94 -8.18
CA LEU A 290 -7.06 29.54 -8.49
C LEU A 290 -6.95 28.77 -7.18
N LEU A 291 -7.91 27.88 -6.92
CA LEU A 291 -7.85 26.95 -5.81
C LEU A 291 -7.09 25.69 -6.25
N HIS A 292 -6.05 25.34 -5.51
CA HIS A 292 -5.25 24.14 -5.72
C HIS A 292 -5.50 23.17 -4.57
N PHE A 293 -6.31 22.14 -4.80
CA PHE A 293 -6.52 21.08 -3.83
C PHE A 293 -5.39 20.06 -3.92
N PHE A 294 -4.70 19.78 -2.81
CA PHE A 294 -3.51 18.92 -2.78
C PHE A 294 -3.29 18.29 -1.39
N TYR A 295 -2.32 17.38 -1.30
CA TYR A 295 -1.77 16.89 -0.03
C TYR A 295 -0.27 16.58 -0.17
N LYS A 296 0.44 16.47 0.97
CA LYS A 296 1.86 16.13 1.05
C LYS A 296 2.09 14.71 0.53
N GLY A 297 3.04 14.55 -0.38
CA GLY A 297 3.34 13.23 -0.98
C GLY A 297 2.47 12.84 -2.17
N CYS A 298 1.53 13.71 -2.59
CA CYS A 298 0.81 13.57 -3.85
C CYS A 298 1.77 13.78 -5.03
N TYR A 299 2.22 12.70 -5.68
CA TYR A 299 3.18 12.79 -6.80
C TYR A 299 2.67 13.64 -7.98
N PRO A 300 1.42 13.49 -8.46
CA PRO A 300 0.90 14.38 -9.51
C PRO A 300 0.83 15.86 -9.09
N CYS A 301 0.60 16.14 -7.81
CA CYS A 301 0.59 17.51 -7.30
C CYS A 301 1.99 18.14 -7.38
N LEU A 302 3.04 17.37 -7.08
CA LEU A 302 4.44 17.79 -7.22
C LEU A 302 4.76 18.17 -8.67
N LEU A 303 4.26 17.41 -9.65
CA LEU A 303 4.43 17.72 -11.07
C LEU A 303 3.76 19.06 -11.47
N SER A 304 2.67 19.45 -10.81
CA SER A 304 1.97 20.72 -11.07
C SER A 304 2.64 21.94 -10.43
N LEU A 305 3.50 21.77 -9.42
CA LEU A 305 4.09 22.90 -8.68
C LEU A 305 4.89 23.88 -9.57
N PRO A 306 5.75 23.43 -10.51
CA PRO A 306 6.46 24.34 -11.41
C PRO A 306 5.49 25.23 -12.22
N SER A 307 4.43 24.66 -12.76
CA SER A 307 3.40 25.40 -13.52
C SER A 307 2.64 26.39 -12.64
N LEU A 308 2.31 26.02 -11.40
CA LEU A 308 1.64 26.92 -10.45
C LEU A 308 2.55 28.08 -10.04
N LYS A 309 3.86 27.84 -9.86
CA LYS A 309 4.85 28.89 -9.57
C LYS A 309 4.97 29.86 -10.75
N GLU A 310 5.07 29.35 -11.97
CA GLU A 310 5.11 30.19 -13.17
C GLU A 310 3.85 31.06 -13.31
N LEU A 311 2.66 30.48 -13.08
CA LEU A 311 1.40 31.20 -13.12
C LEU A 311 1.33 32.29 -12.04
N HIS A 312 1.78 31.98 -10.82
CA HIS A 312 1.87 32.95 -9.74
C HIS A 312 2.76 34.12 -10.14
N ASP A 313 3.99 33.86 -10.58
CA ASP A 313 4.96 34.91 -10.90
C ASP A 313 4.49 35.79 -12.07
N LYS A 314 3.81 35.20 -13.06
CA LYS A 314 3.30 35.90 -14.25
C LYS A 314 2.06 36.76 -13.99
N PHE A 315 1.17 36.35 -13.09
CA PHE A 315 -0.16 36.95 -12.96
C PHE A 315 -0.51 37.47 -11.56
N TYR A 316 0.32 37.25 -10.54
CA TYR A 316 0.04 37.73 -9.18
C TYR A 316 -0.18 39.26 -9.14
N SER A 317 0.71 40.02 -9.79
CA SER A 317 0.61 41.48 -9.90
C SER A 317 -0.56 41.93 -10.77
N LYS A 318 -1.06 41.07 -11.66
CA LYS A 318 -2.18 41.35 -12.56
C LYS A 318 -3.55 41.02 -11.96
N GLY A 319 -3.59 40.36 -10.79
CA GLY A 319 -4.83 40.07 -10.08
C GLY A 319 -5.15 38.59 -9.87
N LEU A 320 -4.27 37.66 -10.28
CA LEU A 320 -4.40 36.25 -9.92
C LEU A 320 -4.04 36.03 -8.45
N ARG A 321 -4.79 35.17 -7.75
CA ARG A 321 -4.45 34.66 -6.42
C ARG A 321 -4.55 33.14 -6.42
N ILE A 322 -3.44 32.48 -6.12
CA ILE A 322 -3.41 31.03 -5.91
C ILE A 322 -3.65 30.76 -4.43
N ILE A 323 -4.46 29.76 -4.10
CA ILE A 323 -4.73 29.32 -2.73
C ILE A 323 -4.69 27.80 -2.70
N GLY A 324 -3.77 27.25 -1.91
CA GLY A 324 -3.70 25.81 -1.67
C GLY A 324 -4.68 25.38 -0.59
N ILE A 325 -5.49 24.36 -0.87
CA ILE A 325 -6.43 23.74 0.05
C ILE A 325 -5.95 22.33 0.35
N ASN A 326 -5.60 22.06 1.61
CA ASN A 326 -5.14 20.76 2.05
C ASN A 326 -6.17 20.13 3.00
N PRO A 327 -6.94 19.13 2.55
CA PRO A 327 -7.97 18.49 3.35
C PRO A 327 -7.49 17.20 4.04
N ILE A 328 -6.24 16.77 3.81
CA ILE A 328 -5.74 15.43 4.20
C ILE A 328 -4.72 15.50 5.33
N ASP A 329 -3.72 16.38 5.22
CA ASP A 329 -2.63 16.41 6.20
C ASP A 329 -3.09 17.06 7.50
N GLU A 330 -2.85 16.39 8.63
CA GLU A 330 -3.20 16.89 9.97
C GLU A 330 -2.01 17.60 10.66
N SER A 331 -0.78 17.22 10.32
CA SER A 331 0.45 17.75 10.94
C SER A 331 0.87 19.08 10.33
N LYS A 332 0.59 20.17 11.05
CA LYS A 332 0.97 21.54 10.63
C LYS A 332 2.47 21.71 10.43
N SER A 333 3.30 21.10 11.29
CA SER A 333 4.76 21.19 11.22
C SER A 333 5.30 20.54 9.96
N GLU A 334 4.89 19.30 9.68
CA GLU A 334 5.33 18.54 8.50
C GLU A 334 4.86 19.18 7.20
N LEU A 335 3.61 19.66 7.17
CA LEU A 335 3.13 20.39 6.00
C LEU A 335 3.93 21.68 5.81
N SER A 336 4.26 22.41 6.89
CA SER A 336 5.08 23.63 6.79
C SER A 336 6.48 23.36 6.26
N GLU A 337 7.09 22.22 6.61
CA GLU A 337 8.38 21.79 6.06
C GLU A 337 8.27 21.46 4.57
N PHE A 338 7.22 20.76 4.16
CA PHE A 338 6.95 20.46 2.74
C PHE A 338 6.79 21.75 1.92
N ILE A 339 5.99 22.71 2.40
CA ILE A 339 5.78 24.01 1.75
C ILE A 339 7.11 24.76 1.57
N LYS A 340 7.97 24.78 2.60
CA LYS A 340 9.30 25.38 2.51
C LYS A 340 10.21 24.66 1.51
N LYS A 341 10.24 23.32 1.56
CA LYS A 341 11.08 22.49 0.67
C LYS A 341 10.75 22.71 -0.81
N HIS A 342 9.48 22.94 -1.12
CA HIS A 342 9.01 23.13 -2.50
C HIS A 342 8.79 24.59 -2.91
N ASP A 343 9.24 25.54 -2.08
CA ASP A 343 9.16 26.99 -2.32
C ASP A 343 7.76 27.46 -2.73
N ILE A 344 6.75 26.96 -2.03
CA ILE A 344 5.36 27.34 -2.26
C ILE A 344 5.10 28.67 -1.54
N ASN A 345 4.82 29.72 -2.32
CA ASN A 345 4.77 31.12 -1.87
C ASN A 345 3.36 31.71 -1.77
N TYR A 346 2.32 30.89 -1.92
CA TYR A 346 0.92 31.29 -1.79
C TYR A 346 0.27 30.72 -0.51
N PHE A 347 -0.93 31.21 -0.16
CA PHE A 347 -1.60 30.78 1.06
C PHE A 347 -1.99 29.30 1.00
N ILE A 348 -1.72 28.59 2.10
CA ILE A 348 -2.12 27.19 2.30
C ILE A 348 -3.09 27.13 3.48
N LEU A 349 -4.23 26.49 3.26
CA LEU A 349 -5.31 26.32 4.23
C LEU A 349 -5.40 24.84 4.63
N MET A 350 -5.53 24.58 5.92
CA MET A 350 -5.75 23.24 6.52
C MET A 350 -7.18 23.13 7.03
N ASP A 351 -7.53 22.01 7.67
CA ASP A 351 -8.84 21.73 8.28
C ASP A 351 -9.99 21.93 7.27
N SER A 352 -9.75 21.50 6.03
CA SER A 352 -10.53 21.90 4.86
C SER A 352 -11.31 20.76 4.20
N ALA A 353 -11.51 19.64 4.92
CA ALA A 353 -12.24 18.48 4.41
C ALA A 353 -13.69 18.82 3.99
N ASN A 354 -14.34 19.76 4.69
CA ASN A 354 -15.64 20.29 4.30
C ASN A 354 -15.56 21.09 2.98
N VAL A 355 -14.53 21.91 2.79
CA VAL A 355 -14.33 22.68 1.54
C VAL A 355 -14.09 21.74 0.37
N ALA A 356 -13.26 20.71 0.53
CA ALA A 356 -13.06 19.69 -0.50
C ALA A 356 -14.39 19.00 -0.87
N ARG A 357 -15.23 18.69 0.12
CA ARG A 357 -16.57 18.12 -0.09
C ARG A 357 -17.50 19.08 -0.85
N ASP A 358 -17.54 20.35 -0.46
CA ASP A 358 -18.41 21.37 -1.08
C ASP A 358 -18.01 21.63 -2.54
N TYR A 359 -16.72 21.50 -2.85
CA TYR A 359 -16.17 21.58 -4.22
C TYR A 359 -16.16 20.23 -4.96
N ASN A 360 -16.77 19.19 -4.41
CA ASN A 360 -16.80 17.84 -4.98
C ASN A 360 -15.41 17.29 -5.38
N VAL A 361 -14.39 17.56 -4.56
CA VAL A 361 -13.00 17.13 -4.80
C VAL A 361 -12.81 15.69 -4.34
N ASN A 362 -12.49 14.83 -5.28
CA ASN A 362 -12.30 13.39 -5.05
C ASN A 362 -10.99 12.84 -5.67
N GLY A 363 -10.11 13.74 -6.12
CA GLY A 363 -8.81 13.43 -6.70
C GLY A 363 -7.87 14.64 -6.59
N TYR A 364 -6.56 14.38 -6.66
CA TYR A 364 -5.53 15.40 -6.45
C TYR A 364 -4.45 15.32 -7.57
N PRO A 365 -3.96 16.46 -8.08
CA PRO A 365 -4.46 17.80 -7.79
C PRO A 365 -5.85 18.01 -8.42
N THR A 366 -6.68 18.83 -7.80
CA THR A 366 -7.87 19.39 -8.44
C THR A 366 -7.73 20.91 -8.42
N LEU A 367 -7.93 21.55 -9.57
CA LEU A 367 -7.82 23.01 -9.71
C LEU A 367 -9.17 23.60 -10.06
N TYR A 368 -9.60 24.63 -9.33
CA TYR A 368 -10.75 25.46 -9.68
C TYR A 368 -10.29 26.88 -9.97
N ILE A 369 -10.73 27.45 -11.10
CA ILE A 369 -10.53 28.87 -11.41
C ILE A 369 -11.86 29.59 -11.22
N ILE A 370 -11.81 30.67 -10.45
CA ILE A 370 -12.94 31.49 -10.05
C ILE A 370 -12.69 32.89 -10.59
N ASP A 371 -13.66 33.45 -11.32
CA ASP A 371 -13.58 34.81 -11.86
C ASP A 371 -13.78 35.89 -10.78
N LYS A 372 -13.68 37.15 -11.22
CA LYS A 372 -13.84 38.34 -10.37
C LYS A 372 -15.23 38.45 -9.71
N GLN A 373 -16.25 37.82 -10.30
CA GLN A 373 -17.62 37.80 -9.80
C GLN A 373 -17.85 36.67 -8.79
N GLY A 374 -16.89 35.75 -8.65
CA GLY A 374 -16.99 34.61 -7.75
C GLY A 374 -17.58 33.36 -8.39
N ASN A 375 -17.63 33.28 -9.73
CA ASN A 375 -18.14 32.11 -10.44
C ASN A 375 -17.01 31.20 -10.93
N ILE A 376 -17.27 29.90 -10.96
CA ILE A 376 -16.34 28.90 -11.47
C ILE A 376 -16.29 29.00 -12.99
N VAL A 377 -15.12 29.29 -13.55
CA VAL A 377 -14.93 29.42 -15.00
C VAL A 377 -14.19 28.24 -15.62
N TYR A 378 -13.48 27.46 -14.79
CA TYR A 378 -12.74 26.29 -15.23
C TYR A 378 -12.43 25.35 -14.06
N THR A 379 -12.36 24.06 -14.37
CA THR A 379 -11.91 23.02 -13.46
C THR A 379 -10.97 22.06 -14.18
N ASN A 380 -9.86 21.71 -13.52
CA ASN A 380 -8.94 20.69 -13.99
C ASN A 380 -8.80 19.57 -12.96
N LEU A 381 -8.89 18.32 -13.42
CA LEU A 381 -8.73 17.13 -12.60
C LEU A 381 -7.41 16.45 -12.96
N GLY A 382 -6.52 16.29 -11.99
CA GLY A 382 -5.21 15.67 -12.18
C GLY A 382 -4.14 16.62 -12.76
N TYR A 383 -2.97 16.05 -13.04
CA TYR A 383 -1.86 16.78 -13.64
C TYR A 383 -2.14 17.05 -15.13
N ASP A 384 -1.97 18.30 -15.55
CA ASP A 384 -2.02 18.74 -16.94
C ASP A 384 -0.67 19.37 -17.32
N LYS A 385 -0.02 18.81 -18.34
CA LYS A 385 1.26 19.32 -18.88
C LYS A 385 1.11 20.70 -19.53
N ASP A 386 -0.09 21.01 -20.02
CA ASP A 386 -0.40 22.26 -20.73
C ASP A 386 -1.07 23.30 -19.81
N LEU A 387 -1.05 23.05 -18.49
CA LEU A 387 -1.73 23.86 -17.49
C LEU A 387 -1.42 25.35 -17.61
N VAL A 388 -0.15 25.71 -17.79
CA VAL A 388 0.25 27.13 -17.89
C VAL A 388 -0.44 27.84 -19.04
N ASN A 389 -0.55 27.20 -20.21
CA ASN A 389 -1.17 27.79 -21.39
C ASN A 389 -2.68 27.93 -21.20
N THR A 390 -3.33 26.87 -20.73
CA THR A 390 -4.77 26.83 -20.46
C THR A 390 -5.17 27.89 -19.44
N VAL A 391 -4.48 27.93 -18.30
CA VAL A 391 -4.76 28.89 -17.23
C VAL A 391 -4.38 30.31 -17.65
N SER A 392 -3.26 30.52 -18.37
CA SER A 392 -2.87 31.85 -18.85
C SER A 392 -3.97 32.48 -19.70
N LYS A 393 -4.58 31.71 -20.62
CA LYS A 393 -5.65 32.19 -21.48
C LYS A 393 -6.88 32.59 -20.66
N LEU A 394 -7.33 31.72 -19.75
CA LEU A 394 -8.50 31.97 -18.91
C LEU A 394 -8.28 33.16 -17.97
N VAL A 395 -7.09 33.26 -17.37
CA VAL A 395 -6.74 34.39 -16.51
C VAL A 395 -6.80 35.68 -17.34
N LEU A 396 -6.23 35.73 -18.55
CA LEU A 396 -6.33 36.92 -19.40
C LEU A 396 -7.77 37.26 -19.86
N GLU A 397 -8.64 36.26 -20.03
CA GLU A 397 -10.06 36.48 -20.38
C GLU A 397 -10.88 37.04 -19.21
N HIS A 398 -10.46 36.80 -17.96
CA HIS A 398 -11.18 37.17 -16.74
C HIS A 398 -10.47 38.23 -15.86
N LEU A 399 -9.24 38.62 -16.23
CA LEU A 399 -8.53 39.79 -15.71
C LEU A 399 -9.01 41.08 -16.38
#